data_AF-A0A182JJG2-F1
#
_entry.id   AF-A0A182JJG2-F1
#
_cell.length_a   1.000
_cell.length_b   1.000
_cell.length_c   1.000
_cell.angle_alpha   90.00
_cell.angle_beta   90.00
_cell.angle_gamma   90.00
#
_symmetry.space_group_name_H-M   'P 1'
#
loop_
_entity.id
_entity.type
_entity.pdbx_description
1 polymer ?
#
loop_
_entity_poly.entity_id
_entity_poly.type
_entity_poly.pdbx_seq_one_letter_code
_entity_poly.pdbx_strand_id
1 'polypeptide(L)'
;MNIVSSLTLHGTNLTAEQAINALKALASFQTFLPQYGKLLQNVFSVLEHQIDQLPFKMLDYTLKKVLDKNLDHFPMFYHEPFLKSCAQYAIDKDVGLLNALYVLKKLNKISFLHIPLLDYIASHANNISLVPTSGIITIVAGFSNANYKPDNWEMVKQEIARNTTITHPSIPWIRYNLELLSLDIFNSQLITHWLDPKSLETSMARNVLVDYLQLSELGQTLKLLHADKYQGPYPSKHFVDKSVMLMLQNNEYPLLKPLEFAFGGEEYVSTKVVSEHGHVLDHIIIFDSTGNPISKPTNSSEGPLLLENLRQSGNL
;
A
#
# COMPACT_ATOMS: atom_id res chain seq x y z
N MET A 1 -25.49 -5.16 37.61
CA MET A 1 -24.33 -4.34 37.20
C MET A 1 -23.66 -5.06 36.04
N ASN A 2 -23.56 -4.44 34.85
CA ASN A 2 -22.97 -5.09 33.67
C ASN A 2 -21.44 -5.18 33.85
N ILE A 3 -20.82 -6.32 33.50
CA ILE A 3 -19.36 -6.56 33.57
C ILE A 3 -18.57 -5.41 32.92
N VAL A 4 -19.06 -4.89 31.80
CA VAL A 4 -18.46 -3.76 31.09
C VAL A 4 -18.49 -2.48 31.92
N SER A 5 -19.57 -2.22 32.66
CA SER A 5 -19.68 -1.06 33.53
C SER A 5 -18.70 -1.16 34.70
N SER A 6 -18.54 -2.35 35.29
CA SER A 6 -17.55 -2.60 36.35
C SER A 6 -16.11 -2.50 35.85
N LEU A 7 -15.79 -3.04 34.67
CA LEU A 7 -14.46 -2.93 34.04
C LEU A 7 -14.16 -1.49 33.58
N THR A 8 -15.17 -0.73 33.16
CA THR A 8 -15.01 0.70 32.84
C THR A 8 -14.69 1.51 34.08
N LEU A 9 -15.38 1.22 35.20
CA LEU A 9 -15.17 1.90 36.50
C LEU A 9 -13.80 1.60 37.13
N HIS A 10 -13.25 0.40 36.92
CA HIS A 10 -11.95 -0.02 37.44
C HIS A 10 -10.83 -0.07 36.39
N GLY A 11 -11.11 0.39 35.17
CA GLY A 11 -10.27 0.14 33.99
C GLY A 11 -8.87 0.76 34.03
N THR A 12 -8.64 1.74 34.90
CA THR A 12 -7.31 2.36 35.11
C THR A 12 -6.40 1.54 36.03
N ASN A 13 -6.94 0.54 36.74
CA ASN A 13 -6.17 -0.33 37.65
C ASN A 13 -5.94 -1.74 37.06
N LEU A 14 -6.15 -1.92 35.76
CA LEU A 14 -5.88 -3.19 35.10
C LEU A 14 -4.38 -3.45 35.04
N THR A 15 -3.97 -4.70 35.24
CA THR A 15 -2.61 -5.13 34.88
C THR A 15 -2.48 -5.23 33.36
N ALA A 16 -1.25 -5.24 32.84
CA ALA A 16 -1.00 -5.47 31.40
C ALA A 16 -1.71 -6.74 30.87
N GLU A 17 -1.67 -7.83 31.63
CA GLU A 17 -2.31 -9.10 31.26
C GLU A 17 -3.85 -8.98 31.23
N GLN A 18 -4.44 -8.28 32.20
CA GLN A 18 -5.88 -8.03 32.19
C GLN A 18 -6.28 -7.13 31.02
N ALA A 19 -5.50 -6.08 30.74
CA ALA A 19 -5.73 -5.16 29.65
C ALA A 19 -5.64 -5.86 28.28
N ILE A 20 -4.60 -6.66 28.02
CA ILE A 20 -4.45 -7.36 26.74
C ILE A 20 -5.56 -8.40 26.51
N ASN A 21 -6.00 -9.09 27.58
CA ASN A 21 -7.12 -10.02 27.50
C ASN A 21 -8.46 -9.31 27.27
N ALA A 22 -8.67 -8.15 27.90
CA ALA A 22 -9.84 -7.30 27.64
C ALA A 22 -9.84 -6.79 26.20
N LEU A 23 -8.69 -6.33 25.67
CA LEU A 23 -8.54 -5.90 24.28
C LEU A 23 -8.90 -7.01 23.31
N LYS A 24 -8.35 -8.21 23.55
CA LYS A 24 -8.65 -9.42 22.77
C LYS A 24 -10.15 -9.74 22.79
N ALA A 25 -10.80 -9.65 23.94
CA ALA A 25 -12.23 -9.91 24.07
C ALA A 25 -13.06 -8.88 23.31
N LEU A 26 -12.76 -7.59 23.47
CA LEU A 26 -13.41 -6.48 22.75
C LEU A 26 -13.28 -6.65 21.23
N ALA A 27 -12.08 -7.03 20.75
CA ALA A 27 -11.84 -7.27 19.32
C ALA A 27 -12.58 -8.50 18.78
N SER A 28 -13.09 -9.38 19.64
CA SER A 28 -13.82 -10.60 19.25
C SER A 28 -15.33 -10.41 19.19
N PHE A 29 -15.88 -9.29 19.69
CA PHE A 29 -17.32 -9.03 19.60
C PHE A 29 -17.76 -8.73 18.17
N GLN A 30 -18.91 -9.26 17.75
CA GLN A 30 -19.43 -9.01 16.40
C GLN A 30 -19.79 -7.54 16.20
N THR A 31 -20.44 -6.92 17.18
CA THR A 31 -20.80 -5.50 17.19
C THR A 31 -20.03 -4.74 18.27
N PHE A 32 -19.76 -3.46 18.02
CA PHE A 32 -19.14 -2.57 19.00
C PHE A 32 -20.18 -1.59 19.51
N LEU A 33 -20.56 -1.72 20.78
CA LEU A 33 -21.52 -0.82 21.41
C LEU A 33 -20.80 0.43 21.94
N PRO A 34 -21.41 1.63 21.88
CA PRO A 34 -20.79 2.87 22.37
C PRO A 34 -20.26 2.79 23.80
N GLN A 35 -20.94 2.05 24.67
CA GLN A 35 -20.54 1.82 26.06
C GLN A 35 -19.19 1.10 26.24
N TYR A 36 -18.65 0.47 25.18
CA TYR A 36 -17.33 -0.18 25.20
C TYR A 36 -16.19 0.81 24.95
N GLY A 37 -16.48 1.99 24.39
CA GLY A 37 -15.47 2.96 23.97
C GLY A 37 -14.55 3.39 25.11
N LYS A 38 -15.10 3.66 26.30
CA LYS A 38 -14.29 4.07 27.45
C LYS A 38 -13.38 2.95 27.97
N LEU A 39 -13.88 1.71 28.00
CA LEU A 39 -13.06 0.55 28.36
C LEU A 39 -11.92 0.35 27.36
N LEU A 40 -12.21 0.44 26.06
CA LEU A 40 -11.20 0.32 25.00
C LEU A 40 -10.08 1.36 25.17
N GLN A 41 -10.42 2.62 25.43
CA GLN A 41 -9.45 3.68 25.70
C GLN A 41 -8.59 3.39 26.94
N ASN A 42 -9.22 2.97 28.04
CA ASN A 42 -8.49 2.64 29.27
C ASN A 42 -7.51 1.47 29.03
N VAL A 43 -7.94 0.45 28.30
CA VAL A 43 -7.11 -0.71 27.95
C VAL A 43 -5.91 -0.30 27.08
N PHE A 44 -6.10 0.55 26.07
CA PHE A 44 -4.97 1.06 25.29
C PHE A 44 -3.99 1.86 26.14
N SER A 45 -4.47 2.73 27.03
CA SER A 45 -3.61 3.52 27.92
C SER A 45 -2.77 2.64 28.87
N VAL A 46 -3.35 1.59 29.45
CA VAL A 46 -2.59 0.63 30.27
C VAL A 46 -1.53 -0.07 29.44
N LEU A 47 -1.88 -0.54 28.24
CA LEU A 47 -0.97 -1.25 27.36
C LEU A 47 0.17 -0.35 26.87
N GLU A 48 -0.07 0.92 26.58
CA GLU A 48 0.97 1.87 26.19
C GLU A 48 2.11 1.93 27.21
N HIS A 49 1.80 1.86 28.51
CA HIS A 49 2.77 1.99 29.59
C HIS A 49 3.32 0.66 30.12
N GLN A 50 2.63 -0.46 29.89
CA GLN A 50 2.96 -1.75 30.51
C GLN A 50 3.14 -2.89 29.50
N ILE A 51 3.24 -2.60 28.20
CA ILE A 51 3.42 -3.59 27.13
C ILE A 51 4.63 -4.52 27.38
N ASP A 52 5.69 -3.98 27.99
CA ASP A 52 6.94 -4.70 28.26
C ASP A 52 6.81 -5.88 29.24
N GLN A 53 5.70 -5.92 29.99
CA GLN A 53 5.39 -7.00 30.92
C GLN A 53 4.74 -8.21 30.21
N LEU A 54 4.36 -8.05 28.94
CA LEU A 54 3.64 -9.08 28.19
C LEU A 54 4.61 -10.01 27.43
N PRO A 55 4.26 -11.30 27.30
CA PRO A 55 4.91 -12.18 26.34
C PRO A 55 4.63 -11.76 24.90
N PHE A 56 5.66 -11.78 24.04
CA PHE A 56 5.52 -11.44 22.61
C PHE A 56 4.36 -12.17 21.92
N LYS A 57 4.16 -13.46 22.22
CA LYS A 57 3.08 -14.26 21.62
C LYS A 57 1.68 -13.71 21.92
N MET A 58 1.46 -13.17 23.12
CA MET A 58 0.17 -12.55 23.49
C MET A 58 -0.02 -11.23 22.75
N LEU A 59 1.06 -10.44 22.65
CA LEU A 59 1.05 -9.18 21.92
C LEU A 59 0.78 -9.41 20.44
N ASP A 60 1.52 -10.32 19.81
CA ASP A 60 1.40 -10.67 18.39
C ASP A 60 -0.01 -11.12 18.02
N TYR A 61 -0.59 -12.02 18.82
CA TYR A 61 -1.95 -12.49 18.63
C TYR A 61 -2.99 -11.37 18.78
N THR A 62 -2.82 -10.53 19.79
CA THR A 62 -3.79 -9.46 20.08
C THR A 62 -3.71 -8.34 19.05
N LEU A 63 -2.50 -7.95 18.65
CA LEU A 63 -2.29 -6.99 17.57
C LEU A 63 -2.98 -7.46 16.28
N LYS A 64 -2.86 -8.75 15.91
CA LYS A 64 -3.59 -9.30 14.77
C LYS A 64 -5.10 -9.07 14.90
N LYS A 65 -5.68 -9.40 16.06
CA LYS A 65 -7.12 -9.25 16.31
C LYS A 65 -7.58 -7.79 16.24
N VAL A 66 -6.82 -6.86 16.81
CA VAL A 66 -7.12 -5.42 16.74
C VAL A 66 -7.13 -4.93 15.30
N LEU A 67 -6.13 -5.32 14.51
CA LEU A 67 -6.04 -4.88 13.11
C LEU A 67 -7.10 -5.52 12.21
N ASP A 68 -7.38 -6.80 12.40
CA ASP A 68 -8.49 -7.47 11.70
C ASP A 68 -9.81 -6.75 12.02
N LYS A 69 -10.04 -6.42 13.29
CA LYS A 69 -11.25 -5.69 13.71
C LYS A 69 -11.34 -4.29 13.13
N ASN A 70 -10.23 -3.54 13.10
CA ASN A 70 -10.16 -2.23 12.45
C ASN A 70 -10.57 -2.30 10.97
N LEU A 71 -10.06 -3.29 10.25
CA LEU A 71 -10.35 -3.49 8.83
C LEU A 71 -11.79 -3.93 8.56
N ASP A 72 -12.46 -4.54 9.54
CA ASP A 72 -13.90 -4.85 9.48
C ASP A 72 -14.81 -3.62 9.76
N HIS A 73 -14.36 -2.42 9.39
CA HIS A 73 -15.06 -1.14 9.58
C HIS A 73 -15.29 -0.72 11.05
N PHE A 74 -14.42 -1.12 11.97
CA PHE A 74 -14.43 -0.64 13.36
C PHE A 74 -13.22 0.30 13.62
N PRO A 75 -13.25 1.55 13.11
CA PRO A 75 -12.09 2.45 13.14
C PRO A 75 -11.61 2.81 14.54
N MET A 76 -12.45 2.63 15.58
CA MET A 76 -12.05 2.86 16.97
C MET A 76 -10.96 1.89 17.47
N PHE A 77 -10.71 0.78 16.77
CA PHE A 77 -9.60 -0.14 17.08
C PHE A 77 -8.26 0.32 16.48
N TYR A 78 -8.25 1.32 15.59
CA TYR A 78 -7.02 2.00 15.23
C TYR A 78 -6.58 2.89 16.39
N HIS A 79 -5.42 2.57 16.98
CA HIS A 79 -4.83 3.35 18.07
C HIS A 79 -3.32 3.47 17.86
N GLU A 80 -2.91 4.57 17.22
CA GLU A 80 -1.51 4.81 16.82
C GLU A 80 -0.49 4.65 17.95
N PRO A 81 -0.66 5.21 19.16
CA PRO A 81 0.30 5.01 20.25
C PRO A 81 0.51 3.53 20.60
N PHE A 82 -0.56 2.72 20.56
CA PHE A 82 -0.48 1.29 20.84
C PHE A 82 0.28 0.56 19.72
N LEU A 83 0.02 0.89 18.45
CA LEU A 83 0.73 0.32 17.30
C LEU A 83 2.22 0.65 17.35
N LYS A 84 2.56 1.90 17.70
CA LYS A 84 3.93 2.35 17.91
C LYS A 84 4.60 1.57 19.05
N SER A 85 3.93 1.42 20.20
CA SER A 85 4.46 0.63 21.32
C SER A 85 4.66 -0.84 20.97
N CYS A 86 3.80 -1.44 20.14
CA CYS A 86 4.00 -2.82 19.65
C CYS A 86 5.26 -2.94 18.77
N ALA A 87 5.49 -1.97 17.90
CA ALA A 87 6.68 -1.93 17.04
C ALA A 87 7.94 -1.70 17.87
N GLN A 88 7.89 -0.75 18.81
CA GLN A 88 9.00 -0.44 19.71
C GLN A 88 9.35 -1.61 20.63
N TYR A 89 8.35 -2.34 21.16
CA TYR A 89 8.57 -3.56 21.94
C TYR A 89 9.44 -4.58 21.20
N ALA A 90 9.24 -4.77 19.89
CA ALA A 90 10.03 -5.72 19.11
C ALA A 90 11.52 -5.35 19.07
N ILE A 91 11.82 -4.06 19.09
CA ILE A 91 13.17 -3.49 19.08
C ILE A 91 13.77 -3.60 20.50
N ASP A 92 13.07 -3.06 21.50
CA ASP A 92 13.56 -2.93 22.88
C ASP A 92 13.79 -4.30 23.54
N LYS A 93 13.01 -5.31 23.15
CA LYS A 93 13.16 -6.70 23.65
C LYS A 93 14.04 -7.58 22.76
N ASP A 94 14.56 -7.06 21.66
CA ASP A 94 15.35 -7.82 20.68
C ASP A 94 14.69 -9.17 20.33
N VAL A 95 13.45 -9.12 19.84
CA VAL A 95 12.64 -10.34 19.64
C VAL A 95 13.15 -11.24 18.50
N GLY A 96 14.22 -10.81 17.82
CA GLY A 96 14.80 -11.43 16.63
C GLY A 96 14.05 -11.10 15.34
N LEU A 97 14.72 -11.32 14.20
CA LEU A 97 14.24 -10.97 12.86
C LEU A 97 12.84 -11.56 12.54
N LEU A 98 12.63 -12.86 12.74
CA LEU A 98 11.35 -13.50 12.37
C LEU A 98 10.14 -12.91 13.10
N ASN A 99 10.28 -12.63 14.39
CA ASN A 99 9.21 -12.04 15.19
C ASN A 99 8.97 -10.58 14.81
N ALA A 100 10.04 -9.81 14.55
CA ALA A 100 9.91 -8.45 14.02
C ALA A 100 9.18 -8.44 12.65
N LEU A 101 9.43 -9.42 11.79
CA LEU A 101 8.69 -9.57 10.53
C LEU A 101 7.21 -9.90 10.76
N TYR A 102 6.83 -10.63 11.81
CA TYR A 102 5.42 -10.83 12.14
C TYR A 102 4.74 -9.53 12.55
N VAL A 103 5.45 -8.62 13.24
CA VAL A 103 4.94 -7.29 13.57
C VAL A 103 4.85 -6.44 12.30
N LEU A 104 5.93 -6.33 11.52
CA LEU A 104 5.96 -5.56 10.28
C LEU A 104 4.87 -5.98 9.30
N LYS A 105 4.64 -7.29 9.12
CA LYS A 105 3.58 -7.82 8.24
C LYS A 105 2.19 -7.28 8.62
N LYS A 106 1.93 -7.16 9.92
CA LYS A 106 0.66 -6.64 10.45
C LYS A 106 0.54 -5.13 10.19
N LEU A 107 1.62 -4.38 10.42
CA LEU A 107 1.65 -2.94 10.17
C LEU A 107 1.50 -2.60 8.68
N ASN A 108 2.16 -3.37 7.79
CA ASN A 108 2.01 -3.23 6.35
C ASN A 108 0.55 -3.43 5.87
N LYS A 109 -0.23 -4.29 6.54
CA LYS A 109 -1.64 -4.55 6.19
C LYS A 109 -2.51 -3.29 6.28
N ILE A 110 -2.12 -2.34 7.12
CA ILE A 110 -2.83 -1.07 7.34
C ILE A 110 -1.98 0.14 6.93
N SER A 111 -0.89 -0.09 6.20
CA SER A 111 0.08 0.95 5.80
C SER A 111 0.62 1.80 6.97
N PHE A 112 0.74 1.21 8.16
CA PHE A 112 1.33 1.88 9.31
C PHE A 112 2.85 1.83 9.21
N LEU A 113 3.48 3.01 9.22
CA LEU A 113 4.93 3.15 9.05
C LEU A 113 5.63 3.27 10.40
N HIS A 114 6.72 2.51 10.60
CA HIS A 114 7.57 2.62 11.78
C HIS A 114 9.03 2.48 11.40
N ILE A 115 9.69 3.60 11.07
CA ILE A 115 11.08 3.64 10.61
C ILE A 115 12.05 2.90 11.56
N PRO A 116 11.99 3.06 12.90
CA PRO A 116 12.91 2.34 13.78
C PRO A 116 12.78 0.81 13.71
N LEU A 117 11.59 0.28 13.36
CA LEU A 117 11.42 -1.17 13.18
C LEU A 117 12.07 -1.62 11.86
N LEU A 118 12.04 -0.78 10.83
CA LEU A 118 12.75 -1.04 9.57
C LEU A 118 14.26 -1.00 9.79
N ASP A 119 14.77 -0.06 10.58
CA ASP A 119 16.19 -0.01 10.96
C ASP A 119 16.62 -1.26 11.73
N TYR A 120 15.79 -1.71 12.67
CA TYR A 120 16.03 -2.96 13.39
C TYR A 120 16.03 -4.19 12.45
N ILE A 121 15.16 -4.24 11.45
CA ILE A 121 15.19 -5.31 10.44
C ILE A 121 16.43 -5.18 9.56
N ALA A 122 16.81 -3.97 9.20
CA ALA A 122 18.00 -3.68 8.40
C ALA A 122 19.29 -4.08 9.13
N SER A 123 19.37 -3.90 10.45
CA SER A 123 20.53 -4.33 11.24
C SER A 123 20.75 -5.85 11.19
N HIS A 124 19.72 -6.62 10.84
CA HIS A 124 19.76 -8.06 10.60
C HIS A 124 20.03 -8.44 9.14
N ALA A 125 20.56 -7.54 8.31
CA ALA A 125 20.71 -7.73 6.87
C ALA A 125 21.29 -9.11 6.47
N ASN A 126 22.36 -9.55 7.13
CA ASN A 126 23.02 -10.84 6.86
C ASN A 126 22.10 -12.07 7.00
N ASN A 127 20.98 -11.94 7.70
CA ASN A 127 20.00 -13.02 7.92
C ASN A 127 18.75 -12.86 7.05
N ILE A 128 18.62 -11.78 6.26
CA ILE A 128 17.44 -11.54 5.41
C ILE A 128 17.27 -12.68 4.42
N SER A 129 18.35 -13.16 3.79
CA SER A 129 18.24 -14.24 2.80
C SER A 129 17.87 -15.60 3.38
N LEU A 130 17.89 -15.76 4.70
CA LEU A 130 17.51 -16.98 5.40
C LEU A 130 16.02 -17.02 5.75
N VAL A 131 15.30 -15.90 5.61
CA VAL A 131 13.87 -15.86 5.93
C VAL A 131 13.04 -16.50 4.82
N PRO A 132 11.85 -17.06 5.15
CA PRO A 132 10.95 -17.59 4.13
C PRO A 132 10.55 -16.51 3.12
N THR A 133 10.12 -16.93 1.92
CA THR A 133 9.61 -16.05 0.86
C THR A 133 8.59 -15.02 1.36
N SER A 134 7.69 -15.40 2.26
CA SER A 134 6.71 -14.47 2.85
C SER A 134 7.35 -13.36 3.70
N GLY A 135 8.50 -13.65 4.31
CA GLY A 135 9.31 -12.68 5.04
C GLY A 135 9.95 -11.68 4.08
N ILE A 136 10.53 -12.14 2.97
CA ILE A 136 11.11 -11.25 1.93
C ILE A 136 10.04 -10.31 1.37
N ILE A 137 8.85 -10.82 1.04
CA ILE A 137 7.73 -9.98 0.58
C ILE A 137 7.35 -8.95 1.64
N THR A 138 7.36 -9.33 2.92
CA THR A 138 7.06 -8.41 4.02
C THR A 138 8.10 -7.30 4.14
N ILE A 139 9.39 -7.64 3.99
CA ILE A 139 10.51 -6.69 4.02
C ILE A 139 10.36 -5.69 2.85
N VAL A 140 10.18 -6.19 1.64
CA VAL A 140 10.03 -5.37 0.43
C VAL A 140 8.83 -4.42 0.56
N ALA A 141 7.68 -4.94 0.98
CA ALA A 141 6.50 -4.09 1.23
C ALA A 141 6.76 -3.04 2.32
N GLY A 142 7.49 -3.38 3.39
CA GLY A 142 7.81 -2.46 4.47
C GLY A 142 8.66 -1.27 4.01
N PHE A 143 9.77 -1.55 3.32
CA PHE A 143 10.64 -0.51 2.78
C PHE A 143 9.97 0.30 1.67
N SER A 144 9.23 -0.37 0.76
CA SER A 144 8.51 0.32 -0.32
C SER A 144 7.41 1.23 0.20
N ASN A 145 6.60 0.78 1.17
CA ASN A 145 5.52 1.60 1.73
C ASN A 145 6.06 2.84 2.46
N ALA A 146 7.24 2.72 3.09
CA ALA A 146 7.89 3.83 3.77
C ALA A 146 8.72 4.72 2.84
N ASN A 147 8.92 4.31 1.57
CA ASN A 147 9.92 4.90 0.67
C ASN A 147 11.26 5.14 1.37
N TYR A 148 11.71 4.15 2.14
CA TYR A 148 12.80 4.29 3.09
C TYR A 148 14.00 3.40 2.73
N LYS A 149 15.20 3.95 2.86
CA LYS A 149 16.48 3.27 2.63
C LYS A 149 17.37 3.51 3.87
N PRO A 150 17.69 2.48 4.67
CA PRO A 150 18.52 2.59 5.87
C PRO A 150 20.00 2.80 5.51
N ASP A 151 20.84 3.13 6.49
CA ASP A 151 22.27 3.39 6.29
C ASP A 151 23.01 2.22 5.61
N ASN A 152 22.62 0.98 5.91
CA ASN A 152 23.18 -0.24 5.29
C ASN A 152 22.35 -0.76 4.10
N TRP A 153 21.61 0.12 3.42
CA TRP A 153 20.68 -0.25 2.34
C TRP A 153 21.29 -1.14 1.26
N GLU A 154 22.52 -0.87 0.82
CA GLU A 154 23.14 -1.68 -0.24
C GLU A 154 23.28 -3.16 0.15
N MET A 155 23.54 -3.45 1.43
CA MET A 155 23.57 -4.82 1.94
C MET A 155 22.17 -5.43 1.95
N VAL A 156 21.18 -4.72 2.50
CA VAL A 156 19.76 -5.14 2.52
C VAL A 156 19.26 -5.43 1.10
N LYS A 157 19.56 -4.53 0.16
CA LYS A 157 19.21 -4.63 -1.26
C LYS A 157 19.79 -5.89 -1.89
N GLN A 158 21.06 -6.20 -1.64
CA GLN A 158 21.70 -7.42 -2.15
C GLN A 158 21.03 -8.69 -1.59
N GLU A 159 20.69 -8.72 -0.30
CA GLU A 159 20.06 -9.87 0.34
C GLU A 159 18.62 -10.09 -0.14
N ILE A 160 17.87 -9.00 -0.37
CA ILE A 160 16.56 -9.05 -1.05
C ILE A 160 16.75 -9.62 -2.46
N ALA A 161 17.69 -9.08 -3.24
CA ALA A 161 17.93 -9.47 -4.63
C ALA A 161 18.21 -10.97 -4.79
N ARG A 162 18.96 -11.58 -3.86
CA ARG A 162 19.22 -13.03 -3.83
C ARG A 162 17.96 -13.90 -3.74
N ASN A 163 16.85 -13.34 -3.25
CA ASN A 163 15.58 -14.03 -3.07
C ASN A 163 14.49 -13.56 -4.04
N THR A 164 14.84 -12.83 -5.11
CA THR A 164 13.86 -12.30 -6.07
C THR A 164 13.39 -13.32 -7.13
N THR A 165 13.72 -14.60 -7.03
CA THR A 165 13.33 -15.63 -8.03
C THR A 165 11.99 -16.29 -7.73
N ILE A 166 11.03 -15.51 -7.21
CA ILE A 166 9.80 -16.03 -6.64
C ILE A 166 8.71 -16.17 -7.72
N THR A 167 8.45 -17.39 -8.17
CA THR A 167 7.54 -17.70 -9.29
C THR A 167 6.26 -18.43 -8.86
N HIS A 168 5.94 -18.47 -7.57
CA HIS A 168 4.75 -19.18 -7.08
C HIS A 168 3.44 -18.39 -7.37
N PRO A 169 2.42 -18.97 -8.02
CA PRO A 169 1.19 -18.26 -8.42
C PRO A 169 0.36 -17.66 -7.30
N SER A 170 0.53 -18.13 -6.06
CA SER A 170 -0.18 -17.59 -4.89
C SER A 170 0.31 -16.21 -4.45
N ILE A 171 1.40 -15.72 -5.02
CA ILE A 171 2.07 -14.50 -4.60
C ILE A 171 1.49 -13.32 -5.38
N PRO A 172 1.26 -12.16 -4.74
CA PRO A 172 0.82 -10.95 -5.43
C PRO A 172 1.99 -10.38 -6.26
N TRP A 173 2.38 -11.10 -7.32
CA TRP A 173 3.61 -10.84 -8.05
C TRP A 173 3.65 -9.46 -8.69
N ILE A 174 2.51 -8.93 -9.16
CA ILE A 174 2.44 -7.61 -9.78
C ILE A 174 2.86 -6.55 -8.75
N ARG A 175 2.18 -6.53 -7.60
CA ARG A 175 2.50 -5.64 -6.48
C ARG A 175 3.94 -5.83 -6.01
N TYR A 176 4.38 -7.07 -5.84
CA TYR A 176 5.74 -7.36 -5.40
C TYR A 176 6.80 -6.81 -6.38
N ASN A 177 6.59 -6.93 -7.70
CA ASN A 177 7.51 -6.36 -8.68
C ASN A 177 7.47 -4.82 -8.69
N LEU A 178 6.30 -4.19 -8.53
CA LEU A 178 6.21 -2.74 -8.36
C LEU A 178 6.97 -2.25 -7.12
N GLU A 179 6.85 -2.95 -6.00
CA GLU A 179 7.58 -2.65 -4.76
C GLU A 179 9.09 -2.90 -4.88
N LEU A 180 9.51 -3.89 -5.67
CA LEU A 180 10.94 -4.06 -5.98
C LEU A 180 11.46 -2.90 -6.85
N LEU A 181 10.70 -2.49 -7.86
CA LEU A 181 11.06 -1.40 -8.75
C LEU A 181 11.16 -0.05 -8.01
N SER A 182 10.23 0.24 -7.09
CA SER A 182 10.28 1.45 -6.26
C SER A 182 11.53 1.50 -5.35
N LEU A 183 12.11 0.34 -5.06
CA LEU A 183 13.34 0.17 -4.28
C LEU A 183 14.61 0.08 -5.15
N ASP A 184 14.52 0.36 -6.44
CA ASP A 184 15.60 0.22 -7.43
C ASP A 184 16.14 -1.21 -7.53
N ILE A 185 15.30 -2.21 -7.27
CA ILE A 185 15.62 -3.64 -7.42
C ILE A 185 14.94 -4.16 -8.69
N PHE A 186 15.72 -4.24 -9.76
CA PHE A 186 15.21 -4.70 -11.06
C PHE A 186 15.63 -6.15 -11.35
N ASN A 187 14.66 -7.04 -11.52
CA ASN A 187 14.88 -8.42 -11.95
C ASN A 187 14.13 -8.69 -13.27
N SER A 188 14.84 -8.51 -14.40
CA SER A 188 14.26 -8.69 -15.74
C SER A 188 13.78 -10.11 -16.00
N GLN A 189 14.45 -11.12 -15.44
CA GLN A 189 14.10 -12.53 -15.62
C GLN A 189 12.77 -12.86 -14.94
N LEU A 190 12.56 -12.39 -13.70
CA LEU A 190 11.31 -12.57 -12.96
C LEU A 190 10.15 -11.88 -13.70
N ILE A 191 10.35 -10.64 -14.14
CA ILE A 191 9.32 -9.86 -14.84
C ILE A 191 8.96 -10.54 -16.18
N THR A 192 9.96 -11.01 -16.93
CA THR A 192 9.77 -11.75 -18.18
C THR A 192 8.99 -13.05 -17.96
N HIS A 193 9.26 -13.77 -16.87
CA HIS A 193 8.53 -14.99 -16.54
C HIS A 193 7.02 -14.74 -16.33
N TRP A 194 6.68 -13.66 -15.62
CA TRP A 194 5.28 -13.34 -15.32
C TRP A 194 4.54 -12.67 -16.46
N LEU A 195 5.24 -11.86 -17.27
CA LEU A 195 4.68 -11.22 -18.45
C LEU A 195 4.68 -12.12 -19.70
N ASP A 196 5.23 -13.34 -19.61
CA ASP A 196 4.99 -14.36 -20.62
C ASP A 196 3.46 -14.51 -20.85
N PRO A 197 2.98 -14.49 -22.11
CA PRO A 197 1.55 -14.49 -22.39
C PRO A 197 0.77 -15.60 -21.68
N LYS A 198 1.33 -16.82 -21.57
CA LYS A 198 0.63 -17.93 -20.92
C LYS A 198 0.56 -17.76 -19.41
N SER A 199 1.66 -17.33 -18.79
CA SER A 199 1.73 -17.03 -17.35
C SER A 199 0.78 -15.89 -16.98
N LEU A 200 0.79 -14.82 -17.78
CA LEU A 200 -0.02 -13.63 -17.55
C LEU A 200 -1.51 -13.93 -17.63
N GLU A 201 -1.97 -14.62 -18.67
CA GLU A 201 -3.37 -15.03 -18.82
C GLU A 201 -3.83 -15.89 -17.63
N THR A 202 -3.01 -16.85 -17.21
CA THR A 202 -3.30 -17.71 -16.06
C THR A 202 -3.44 -16.90 -14.77
N SER A 203 -2.55 -15.92 -14.56
CA SER A 203 -2.60 -15.04 -13.38
C SER A 203 -3.85 -14.15 -13.38
N MET A 204 -4.20 -13.59 -14.54
CA MET A 204 -5.28 -12.63 -14.69
C MET A 204 -6.67 -13.29 -14.75
N ALA A 205 -6.76 -14.62 -14.90
CA ALA A 205 -8.01 -15.38 -14.92
C ALA A 205 -8.88 -15.19 -13.66
N ARG A 206 -8.29 -14.82 -12.52
CA ARG A 206 -9.03 -14.50 -11.28
C ARG A 206 -9.87 -13.24 -11.39
N ASN A 207 -9.63 -12.40 -12.40
CA ASN A 207 -10.39 -11.19 -12.72
C ASN A 207 -10.52 -10.22 -11.52
N VAL A 208 -9.42 -10.01 -10.78
CA VAL A 208 -9.38 -9.08 -9.66
C VAL A 208 -9.13 -7.67 -10.18
N LEU A 209 -9.97 -6.70 -9.81
CA LEU A 209 -9.88 -5.31 -10.29
C LEU A 209 -8.50 -4.70 -10.06
N VAL A 210 -7.96 -4.81 -8.84
CA VAL A 210 -6.68 -4.19 -8.48
C VAL A 210 -5.50 -4.74 -9.29
N ASP A 211 -5.58 -6.00 -9.74
CA ASP A 211 -4.52 -6.62 -10.53
C ASP A 211 -4.42 -5.91 -11.90
N TYR A 212 -5.53 -5.48 -12.52
CA TYR A 212 -5.50 -4.75 -13.79
C TYR A 212 -4.85 -3.36 -13.67
N LEU A 213 -5.17 -2.65 -12.57
CA LEU A 213 -4.60 -1.33 -12.29
C LEU A 213 -3.09 -1.43 -12.08
N GLN A 214 -2.66 -2.36 -11.23
CA GLN A 214 -1.25 -2.60 -10.94
C GLN A 214 -0.48 -3.13 -12.17
N LEU A 215 -1.11 -3.96 -13.01
CA LEU A 215 -0.47 -4.46 -14.22
C LEU A 215 -0.21 -3.33 -15.22
N SER A 216 -1.12 -2.37 -15.31
CA SER A 216 -0.95 -1.19 -16.16
C SER A 216 0.15 -0.29 -15.63
N GLU A 217 0.19 -0.05 -14.32
CA GLU A 217 1.27 0.67 -13.65
C GLU A 217 2.64 0.00 -13.88
N LEU A 218 2.70 -1.34 -13.79
CA LEU A 218 3.92 -2.10 -14.08
C LEU A 218 4.34 -1.91 -15.55
N GLY A 219 3.41 -2.04 -16.49
CA GLY A 219 3.67 -1.82 -17.91
C GLY A 219 4.18 -0.42 -18.22
N GLN A 220 3.59 0.61 -17.61
CA GLN A 220 4.01 2.01 -17.71
C GLN A 220 5.42 2.20 -17.16
N THR A 221 5.67 1.70 -15.94
CA THR A 221 6.98 1.74 -15.28
C THR A 221 8.07 1.12 -16.16
N LEU A 222 7.80 -0.05 -16.75
CA LEU A 222 8.77 -0.73 -17.61
C LEU A 222 9.04 0.05 -18.90
N LYS A 223 8.01 0.62 -19.54
CA LYS A 223 8.16 1.37 -20.79
C LYS A 223 8.83 2.73 -20.60
N LEU A 224 8.56 3.40 -19.48
CA LEU A 224 8.97 4.79 -19.30
C LEU A 224 10.27 4.92 -18.52
N LEU A 225 10.52 4.01 -17.59
CA LEU A 225 11.67 4.10 -16.67
C LEU A 225 12.72 3.00 -16.88
N HIS A 226 12.37 1.90 -17.56
CA HIS A 226 13.26 0.75 -17.75
C HIS A 226 13.34 0.25 -19.21
N ALA A 227 12.97 1.07 -20.20
CA ALA A 227 12.99 0.65 -21.61
C ALA A 227 14.38 0.26 -22.13
N ASP A 228 15.43 0.84 -21.56
CA ASP A 228 16.83 0.49 -21.86
C ASP A 228 17.23 -0.88 -21.28
N LYS A 229 16.64 -1.27 -20.15
CA LYS A 229 17.00 -2.48 -19.39
C LYS A 229 16.06 -3.66 -19.60
N TYR A 230 14.82 -3.42 -20.01
CA TYR A 230 13.80 -4.45 -20.18
C TYR A 230 13.50 -4.68 -21.68
N GLN A 231 13.76 -5.91 -22.14
CA GLN A 231 13.53 -6.33 -23.53
C GLN A 231 12.50 -7.47 -23.63
N GLY A 232 11.79 -7.76 -22.54
CA GLY A 232 10.81 -8.83 -22.46
C GLY A 232 9.41 -8.41 -22.95
N PRO A 233 8.41 -9.30 -22.82
CA PRO A 233 7.03 -9.02 -23.18
C PRO A 233 6.41 -7.94 -22.28
N TYR A 234 5.56 -7.09 -22.83
CA TYR A 234 4.77 -6.12 -22.07
C TYR A 234 3.35 -6.65 -21.83
N PRO A 235 2.60 -6.09 -20.85
CA PRO A 235 1.20 -6.41 -20.69
C PRO A 235 0.42 -6.26 -22.00
N SER A 236 -0.38 -7.28 -22.32
CA SER A 236 -1.24 -7.27 -23.50
C SER A 236 -2.20 -6.08 -23.50
N LYS A 237 -2.43 -5.48 -24.67
CA LYS A 237 -3.24 -4.26 -24.84
C LYS A 237 -4.62 -4.36 -24.17
N HIS A 238 -5.30 -5.50 -24.30
CA HIS A 238 -6.64 -5.68 -23.73
C HIS A 238 -6.68 -5.57 -22.18
N PHE A 239 -5.58 -5.88 -21.48
CA PHE A 239 -5.48 -5.67 -20.03
C PHE A 239 -5.33 -4.19 -19.68
N VAL A 240 -4.52 -3.46 -20.46
CA VAL A 240 -4.34 -2.02 -20.31
C VAL A 240 -5.64 -1.29 -20.62
N ASP A 241 -6.31 -1.64 -21.72
CA ASP A 241 -7.60 -1.05 -22.12
C ASP A 241 -8.66 -1.28 -21.03
N LYS A 242 -8.70 -2.48 -20.44
CA LYS A 242 -9.61 -2.78 -19.32
C LYS A 242 -9.31 -1.93 -18.08
N SER A 243 -8.04 -1.73 -17.74
CA SER A 243 -7.63 -0.83 -16.65
C SER A 243 -8.08 0.61 -16.91
N VAL A 244 -7.87 1.13 -18.12
CA VAL A 244 -8.32 2.46 -18.53
C VAL A 244 -9.84 2.59 -18.39
N MET A 245 -10.60 1.60 -18.85
CA MET A 245 -12.06 1.60 -18.71
C MET A 245 -12.50 1.63 -17.23
N LEU A 246 -11.86 0.83 -16.37
CA LEU A 246 -12.17 0.78 -14.93
C LEU A 246 -11.92 2.14 -14.25
N MET A 247 -10.79 2.79 -14.56
CA MET A 247 -10.45 4.12 -14.04
C MET A 247 -11.45 5.18 -14.52
N LEU A 248 -11.81 5.17 -15.81
CA LEU A 248 -12.77 6.14 -16.37
C LEU A 248 -14.19 5.98 -15.81
N GLN A 249 -14.60 4.76 -15.45
CA GLN A 249 -15.93 4.48 -14.87
C GLN A 249 -16.07 5.00 -13.43
N ASN A 250 -14.97 5.02 -12.67
CA ASN A 250 -14.99 5.33 -11.25
C ASN A 250 -14.44 6.75 -10.93
N ASN A 251 -14.32 7.61 -11.95
CA ASN A 251 -13.71 8.92 -11.79
C ASN A 251 -14.73 9.98 -11.39
N GLU A 252 -14.63 10.45 -10.15
CA GLU A 252 -15.19 11.72 -9.72
C GLU A 252 -14.17 12.84 -10.01
N TYR A 253 -14.67 14.02 -10.39
CA TYR A 253 -13.83 15.17 -10.72
C TYR A 253 -14.06 16.31 -9.73
N PRO A 254 -13.69 16.16 -8.43
CA PRO A 254 -13.99 17.14 -7.40
C PRO A 254 -13.36 18.51 -7.67
N LEU A 255 -12.25 18.54 -8.42
CA LEU A 255 -11.55 19.78 -8.77
C LEU A 255 -12.06 20.42 -10.07
N LEU A 256 -13.00 19.80 -10.80
CA LEU A 256 -13.46 20.32 -12.09
C LEU A 256 -13.99 21.75 -11.98
N LYS A 257 -15.03 21.96 -11.15
CA LYS A 257 -15.67 23.28 -11.02
C LYS A 257 -14.70 24.36 -10.50
N PRO A 258 -13.87 24.11 -9.47
CA PRO A 258 -12.81 25.04 -9.07
C PRO A 258 -11.84 25.40 -10.20
N LEU A 259 -11.42 24.42 -11.01
CA LEU A 259 -10.49 24.67 -12.12
C LEU A 259 -11.16 25.44 -13.25
N GLU A 260 -12.40 25.10 -13.63
CA GLU A 260 -13.17 25.86 -14.62
C GLU A 260 -13.33 27.33 -14.21
N PHE A 261 -13.61 27.57 -12.92
CA PHE A 261 -13.68 28.94 -12.38
C PHE A 261 -12.32 29.65 -12.45
N ALA A 262 -11.24 28.97 -12.07
CA ALA A 262 -9.90 29.56 -12.04
C ALA A 262 -9.36 29.90 -13.44
N PHE A 263 -9.71 29.11 -14.46
CA PHE A 263 -9.17 29.23 -15.81
C PHE A 263 -10.13 29.88 -16.82
N GLY A 264 -11.30 30.35 -16.38
CA GLY A 264 -12.19 31.19 -17.18
C GLY A 264 -13.30 30.45 -17.94
N GLY A 265 -13.55 29.17 -17.65
CA GLY A 265 -14.65 28.42 -18.23
C GLY A 265 -14.40 26.91 -18.40
N GLU A 266 -15.45 26.17 -18.76
CA GLU A 266 -15.42 24.73 -19.04
C GLU A 266 -14.64 24.36 -20.30
N GLU A 267 -14.44 25.32 -21.18
CA GLU A 267 -13.64 25.19 -22.38
C GLU A 267 -12.15 25.08 -22.07
N TYR A 268 -11.66 25.49 -20.90
CA TYR A 268 -10.23 25.46 -20.56
C TYR A 268 -9.77 24.21 -19.81
N VAL A 269 -10.71 23.36 -19.39
CA VAL A 269 -10.40 22.13 -18.63
C VAL A 269 -10.90 20.91 -19.38
N SER A 270 -9.98 20.00 -19.70
CA SER A 270 -10.29 18.70 -20.29
C SER A 270 -10.25 17.61 -19.23
N THR A 271 -11.25 16.73 -19.22
CA THR A 271 -11.31 15.53 -18.37
C THR A 271 -11.36 14.28 -19.24
N LYS A 272 -11.27 13.08 -18.63
CA LYS A 272 -11.25 11.80 -19.36
C LYS A 272 -10.14 11.73 -20.41
N VAL A 273 -8.99 12.35 -20.12
CA VAL A 273 -7.84 12.34 -21.03
C VAL A 273 -7.02 11.11 -20.74
N VAL A 274 -6.59 10.40 -21.80
CA VAL A 274 -5.80 9.18 -21.70
C VAL A 274 -4.52 9.34 -22.52
N SER A 275 -3.37 8.97 -21.97
CA SER A 275 -2.12 8.92 -22.75
C SER A 275 -2.03 7.63 -23.59
N GLU A 276 -1.14 7.59 -24.58
CA GLU A 276 -0.85 6.37 -25.36
C GLU A 276 -0.38 5.17 -24.50
N HIS A 277 0.13 5.44 -23.30
CA HIS A 277 0.58 4.45 -22.32
C HIS A 277 -0.53 3.99 -21.34
N GLY A 278 -1.75 4.48 -21.50
CA GLY A 278 -2.90 4.10 -20.66
C GLY A 278 -3.00 4.82 -19.31
N HIS A 279 -2.28 5.93 -19.09
CA HIS A 279 -2.56 6.80 -17.95
C HIS A 279 -3.92 7.48 -18.15
N VAL A 280 -4.77 7.46 -17.13
CA VAL A 280 -6.00 8.25 -17.09
C VAL A 280 -5.71 9.52 -16.30
N LEU A 281 -5.94 10.67 -16.93
CA LEU A 281 -5.62 11.99 -16.40
C LEU A 281 -6.92 12.69 -16.03
N ASP A 282 -7.01 13.10 -14.77
CA ASP A 282 -8.24 13.68 -14.23
C ASP A 282 -8.56 15.03 -14.87
N HIS A 283 -7.53 15.88 -14.99
CA HIS A 283 -7.64 17.24 -15.48
C HIS A 283 -6.43 17.61 -16.34
N ILE A 284 -6.69 18.15 -17.52
CA ILE A 284 -5.69 18.75 -18.39
C ILE A 284 -6.08 20.18 -18.71
N ILE A 285 -5.13 21.07 -18.46
CA ILE A 285 -5.19 22.49 -18.81
C ILE A 285 -4.02 22.74 -19.74
N ILE A 286 -4.27 23.45 -20.84
CA ILE A 286 -3.27 23.73 -21.85
C ILE A 286 -2.99 25.23 -21.81
N PHE A 287 -1.72 25.58 -21.85
CA PHE A 287 -1.26 26.97 -21.88
C PHE A 287 -0.54 27.23 -23.21
N ASP A 288 -0.67 28.46 -23.71
CA ASP A 288 0.15 28.93 -24.80
C ASP A 288 1.59 29.25 -24.33
N SER A 289 2.45 29.64 -25.27
CA SER A 289 3.84 30.02 -24.99
C SER A 289 3.98 31.26 -24.10
N THR A 290 2.91 32.04 -23.94
CA THR A 290 2.86 33.23 -23.08
C THR A 290 2.33 32.93 -21.68
N GLY A 291 1.93 31.68 -21.41
CA GLY A 291 1.40 31.24 -20.12
C GLY A 291 -0.10 31.50 -19.94
N ASN A 292 -0.84 31.82 -21.00
CA ASN A 292 -2.29 32.00 -20.95
C ASN A 292 -3.01 30.67 -21.24
N PRO A 293 -4.10 30.34 -20.53
CA PRO A 293 -4.87 29.13 -20.79
C PRO A 293 -5.53 29.21 -22.18
N ILE A 294 -5.52 28.10 -22.91
CA ILE A 294 -6.17 27.99 -24.21
C ILE A 294 -7.36 27.04 -24.15
N SER A 295 -8.42 27.37 -24.89
CA SER A 295 -9.61 26.52 -24.96
C SER A 295 -9.28 25.18 -25.60
N LYS A 296 -9.89 24.12 -25.08
CA LYS A 296 -9.74 22.74 -25.54
C LYS A 296 -10.13 22.63 -27.02
N PRO A 297 -9.37 21.86 -27.82
CA PRO A 297 -9.69 21.65 -29.22
C PRO A 297 -11.04 20.94 -29.38
N THR A 298 -11.81 21.36 -30.38
CA THR A 298 -13.15 20.84 -30.67
C THR A 298 -13.07 19.42 -31.23
N ASN A 299 -12.95 18.41 -30.36
CA ASN A 299 -12.95 17.01 -30.78
C ASN A 299 -14.35 16.40 -30.68
N SER A 300 -14.82 15.85 -31.81
CA SER A 300 -16.15 15.31 -32.03
C SER A 300 -16.26 13.78 -31.87
N SER A 301 -15.32 13.13 -31.18
CA SER A 301 -15.33 11.66 -31.02
C SER A 301 -15.99 11.20 -29.72
N GLU A 302 -16.87 10.21 -29.82
CA GLU A 302 -17.34 9.41 -28.68
C GLU A 302 -16.18 8.54 -28.14
N GLY A 303 -15.49 9.00 -27.09
CA GLY A 303 -14.40 8.25 -26.46
C GLY A 303 -13.52 9.12 -25.55
N PRO A 304 -12.58 8.52 -24.80
CA PRO A 304 -11.58 9.29 -24.06
C PRO A 304 -10.71 10.10 -25.01
N LEU A 305 -10.35 11.32 -24.59
CA LEU A 305 -9.48 12.20 -25.35
C LEU A 305 -8.04 11.73 -25.23
N LEU A 306 -7.31 11.57 -26.34
CA LEU A 306 -5.89 11.22 -26.27
C LEU A 306 -5.04 12.46 -25.94
N LEU A 307 -4.15 12.34 -24.96
CA LEU A 307 -3.25 13.43 -24.56
C LEU A 307 -2.38 13.90 -25.73
N GLU A 308 -1.93 12.98 -26.56
CA GLU A 308 -1.04 13.24 -27.69
C GLU A 308 -1.73 14.08 -28.78
N ASN A 309 -3.06 13.98 -28.90
CA ASN A 309 -3.85 14.80 -29.82
C ASN A 309 -3.98 16.25 -29.34
N LEU A 310 -3.81 16.51 -28.05
CA LEU A 310 -3.83 17.87 -27.49
C LEU A 310 -2.56 18.65 -27.81
N ARG A 311 -1.42 17.96 -27.99
CA ARG A 311 -0.12 18.59 -28.28
C ARG A 311 -0.07 19.23 -29.66
N GLN A 312 -0.87 18.76 -30.62
CA GLN A 312 -0.85 19.22 -32.01
C GLN A 312 -1.65 20.51 -32.26
N SER A 313 -2.36 21.03 -31.26
CA SER A 313 -3.19 22.23 -31.40
C SER A 313 -2.41 23.55 -31.20
N GLY A 314 -1.18 23.47 -30.68
CA GLY A 314 -0.24 24.58 -30.64
C GLY A 314 0.75 24.45 -31.79
N ASN A 315 0.48 25.12 -32.91
CA ASN A 315 1.54 25.34 -33.91
C ASN A 315 2.71 26.07 -33.24
N LEU A 316 3.92 25.54 -33.47
CA LEU A 316 5.20 26.21 -33.25
C LEU A 316 5.22 27.62 -33.83
#